data_AF-A0A8T3NAZ2-F1
#
_entry.id   AF-A0A8T3NAZ2-F1
#
_cell.length_a   1.000
_cell.length_b   1.000
_cell.length_c   1.000
_cell.angle_alpha   90.00
_cell.angle_beta   90.00
_cell.angle_gamma   90.00
#
_symmetry.space_group_name_H-M   'P 1'
#
loop_
_entity.id
_entity.type
_entity.pdbx_description
1 polymer ?
#
loop_
_entity_poly.entity_id
_entity_poly.type
_entity_poly.pdbx_seq_one_letter_code
_entity_poly.pdbx_strand_id
1 'polypeptide(L)'
;MKAGPLVGATPGAFQVLPSGASTYRIPINIPPGTAGTQPQVGISYNSQGGNGLLGIGWSVEGMSAITRCPQTFAQDDNFAGITYTATDRFCLGRGERPGIRQTA
;
A
#
# COMPACT_ATOMS: atom_id res chain seq x y z
N MET A 1 -22.93 28.36 -10.10
CA MET A 1 -23.78 27.17 -9.91
C MET A 1 -22.89 26.05 -9.40
N LYS A 2 -23.08 25.57 -8.15
CA LYS A 2 -22.28 24.49 -7.59
C LYS A 2 -22.96 23.19 -8.01
N ALA A 3 -22.34 22.44 -8.93
CA ALA A 3 -22.87 21.16 -9.37
C ALA A 3 -23.06 20.26 -8.14
N GLY A 4 -24.29 19.80 -7.90
CA GLY A 4 -24.55 18.76 -6.92
C GLY A 4 -23.82 17.48 -7.31
N PRO A 5 -23.51 16.59 -6.36
CA PRO A 5 -22.80 15.35 -6.67
C PRO A 5 -23.60 14.57 -7.73
N LEU A 6 -22.94 14.23 -8.84
CA LEU A 6 -23.50 13.38 -9.87
C LEU A 6 -23.83 12.02 -9.23
N VAL A 7 -25.11 11.66 -9.21
CA VAL A 7 -25.56 10.35 -8.71
C VAL A 7 -24.88 9.27 -9.57
N GLY A 8 -24.13 8.36 -8.94
CA GLY A 8 -23.35 7.33 -9.61
C GLY A 8 -21.86 7.63 -9.78
N ALA A 9 -21.39 8.83 -9.44
CA ALA A 9 -19.96 9.09 -9.35
C ALA A 9 -19.38 8.53 -8.03
N THR A 10 -18.32 7.74 -8.12
CA THR A 10 -17.53 7.37 -6.93
C THR A 10 -16.80 8.61 -6.43
N PRO A 11 -16.93 8.98 -5.13
CA PRO A 11 -16.13 10.06 -4.55
C PRO A 11 -14.65 9.75 -4.77
N GLY A 12 -13.93 10.69 -5.39
CA GLY A 12 -12.52 10.53 -5.68
C GLY A 12 -11.79 11.84 -5.48
N ALA A 13 -10.61 11.78 -4.87
CA ALA A 13 -9.74 12.94 -4.65
C ALA A 13 -8.53 12.87 -5.59
N PHE A 14 -8.39 13.87 -6.44
CA PHE A 14 -7.23 14.03 -7.32
C PHE A 14 -6.23 15.02 -6.72
N GLN A 15 -4.94 14.72 -6.78
CA GLN A 15 -3.87 15.61 -6.34
C GLN A 15 -2.60 15.41 -7.16
N VAL A 16 -1.86 16.49 -7.40
CA VAL A 16 -0.47 16.42 -7.86
C VAL A 16 0.46 16.70 -6.68
N LEU A 17 1.36 15.77 -6.41
CA LEU A 17 2.35 15.90 -5.34
C LEU A 17 3.50 16.84 -5.77
N PRO A 18 4.22 17.46 -4.82
CA PRO A 18 5.45 18.20 -5.12
C PRO A 18 6.52 17.38 -5.84
N SER A 19 6.47 16.05 -5.75
CA SER A 19 7.32 15.13 -6.52
C SER A 19 6.95 15.01 -8.00
N GLY A 20 5.93 15.74 -8.47
CA GLY A 20 5.39 15.64 -9.83
C GLY A 20 4.51 14.41 -10.06
N ALA A 21 4.23 13.60 -9.03
CA ALA A 21 3.36 12.45 -9.14
C ALA A 21 1.88 12.86 -9.20
N SER A 22 1.15 12.33 -10.17
CA SER A 22 -0.30 12.42 -10.23
C SER A 22 -0.90 11.33 -9.36
N THR A 23 -1.81 11.71 -8.45
CA THR A 23 -2.46 10.78 -7.51
C THR A 23 -3.97 10.89 -7.54
N TYR A 24 -4.62 9.77 -7.34
CA TYR A 24 -6.07 9.67 -7.23
C TYR A 24 -6.44 8.73 -6.09
N ARG A 25 -7.43 9.09 -5.28
CA ARG A 25 -7.87 8.26 -4.15
C ARG A 25 -9.38 8.09 -4.15
N ILE A 26 -9.84 6.85 -4.12
CA ILE A 26 -11.24 6.46 -4.05
C ILE A 26 -11.47 5.76 -2.70
N PRO A 27 -12.01 6.43 -1.66
CA PRO A 27 -12.35 5.78 -0.41
C PRO A 27 -13.49 4.77 -0.62
N ILE A 28 -13.41 3.63 0.05
CA ILE A 28 -14.50 2.65 0.09
C ILE A 28 -15.29 2.91 1.37
N ASN A 29 -16.58 3.21 1.21
CA ASN A 29 -17.47 3.42 2.35
C ASN A 29 -17.81 2.08 2.98
N ILE A 30 -17.32 1.86 4.19
CA ILE A 30 -17.62 0.66 4.99
C ILE A 30 -18.50 1.10 6.17
N PRO A 31 -19.57 0.38 6.52
CA PRO A 31 -20.32 0.67 7.74
C PRO A 31 -19.44 0.50 8.99
N PRO A 32 -19.73 1.21 10.09
CA PRO A 32 -19.02 0.98 11.35
C PRO A 32 -19.21 -0.48 11.79
N GLY A 33 -18.11 -1.15 12.11
CA GLY A 33 -18.12 -2.53 12.62
C GLY A 33 -18.48 -2.60 14.11
N THR A 34 -18.49 -3.81 14.64
CA THR A 34 -18.74 -4.06 16.07
C THR A 34 -17.67 -3.37 16.92
N ALA A 35 -18.08 -2.87 18.08
CA ALA A 35 -17.24 -2.12 19.01
C ALA A 35 -16.55 -0.86 18.41
N GLY A 36 -17.12 -0.26 17.36
CA GLY A 36 -16.57 0.95 16.74
C GLY A 36 -15.36 0.71 15.84
N THR A 37 -15.04 -0.55 15.53
CA THR A 37 -13.95 -0.89 14.63
C THR A 37 -14.38 -0.64 13.18
N GLN A 38 -13.80 0.37 12.53
CA GLN A 38 -14.03 0.66 11.12
C GLN A 38 -12.68 0.69 10.38
N PRO A 39 -12.37 -0.32 9.56
CA PRO A 39 -11.13 -0.29 8.79
C PRO A 39 -11.22 0.80 7.73
N GLN A 40 -10.13 1.56 7.56
CA GLN A 40 -10.02 2.54 6.49
C GLN A 40 -9.44 1.84 5.26
N VAL A 41 -10.28 1.54 4.27
CA VAL A 41 -9.85 0.95 3.01
C VAL A 41 -10.22 1.84 1.83
N GLY A 42 -9.48 1.70 0.74
CA GLY A 42 -9.67 2.51 -0.44
C GLY A 42 -8.82 2.02 -1.60
N ILE A 43 -9.00 2.64 -2.75
CA ILE A 43 -8.17 2.43 -3.92
C ILE A 43 -7.36 3.69 -4.14
N SER A 44 -6.05 3.55 -4.34
CA SER A 44 -5.16 4.67 -4.66
C SER A 44 -4.45 4.46 -5.97
N TYR A 45 -4.27 5.55 -6.69
CA TYR A 45 -3.45 5.66 -7.87
C TYR A 45 -2.26 6.58 -7.58
N ASN A 46 -1.09 6.22 -8.10
CA ASN A 46 0.08 7.05 -8.19
C ASN A 46 0.75 6.79 -9.55
N SER A 47 0.96 7.82 -10.35
CA SER A 47 1.58 7.70 -11.67
C SER A 47 3.04 7.23 -11.63
N GLN A 48 3.71 7.39 -10.50
CA GLN A 48 5.06 6.87 -10.22
C GLN A 48 5.02 5.53 -9.47
N GLY A 49 3.82 4.99 -9.21
CA GLY A 49 3.63 3.71 -8.54
C GLY A 49 4.00 2.53 -9.43
N GLY A 50 4.57 1.49 -8.82
CA GLY A 50 4.88 0.22 -9.49
C GLY A 50 3.64 -0.63 -9.77
N ASN A 51 3.86 -1.90 -10.15
CA ASN A 51 2.78 -2.84 -10.35
C ASN A 51 2.19 -3.31 -9.01
N GLY A 52 0.87 -3.11 -8.82
CA GLY A 52 0.13 -3.57 -7.65
C GLY A 52 -0.97 -4.57 -7.99
N LEU A 53 -1.79 -4.92 -7.00
CA LEU A 53 -2.89 -5.88 -7.15
C LEU A 53 -3.93 -5.47 -8.21
N LEU A 54 -4.05 -4.17 -8.48
CA LEU A 54 -5.00 -3.60 -9.43
C LEU A 54 -4.30 -3.12 -10.73
N GLY A 55 -3.03 -3.47 -10.91
CA GLY A 55 -2.21 -3.05 -12.06
C GLY A 55 -1.22 -1.94 -11.73
N ILE A 56 -0.56 -1.42 -12.77
CA ILE A 56 0.48 -0.40 -12.64
C ILE A 56 -0.09 0.91 -12.12
N GLY A 57 0.57 1.46 -11.10
CA GLY A 57 0.19 2.70 -10.45
C GLY A 57 -1.00 2.58 -9.51
N TRP A 58 -1.73 1.47 -9.52
CA TRP A 58 -2.90 1.25 -8.66
C TRP A 58 -2.57 0.33 -7.48
N SER A 59 -3.07 0.70 -6.30
CA SER A 59 -2.94 -0.10 -5.09
C SER A 59 -4.18 -0.03 -4.22
N VAL A 60 -4.35 -1.06 -3.37
CA VAL A 60 -5.42 -1.11 -2.38
C VAL A 60 -4.85 -0.62 -1.05
N GLU A 61 -5.50 0.38 -0.47
CA GLU A 61 -5.19 0.94 0.84
C GLU A 61 -5.87 0.13 1.96
N GLY A 62 -5.29 0.14 3.16
CA GLY A 62 -5.86 -0.50 4.34
C GLY A 62 -5.55 -1.99 4.50
N MET A 63 -4.72 -2.55 3.62
CA MET A 63 -4.21 -3.91 3.74
C MET A 63 -2.73 -3.90 4.10
N SER A 64 -2.36 -4.80 5.01
CA SER A 64 -0.96 -5.16 5.28
C SER A 64 -0.56 -6.34 4.41
N ALA A 65 0.59 -6.26 3.77
CA ALA A 65 1.17 -7.35 2.99
C ALA A 65 2.51 -7.77 3.58
N ILE A 66 2.87 -9.04 3.44
CA ILE A 66 4.24 -9.52 3.67
C ILE A 66 4.95 -9.51 2.31
N THR A 67 6.08 -8.81 2.22
CA THR A 67 6.88 -8.68 1.00
C THR A 67 8.31 -9.13 1.24
N ARG A 68 9.01 -9.58 0.19
CA ARG A 68 10.44 -9.88 0.28
C ARG A 68 11.23 -8.58 0.28
N CYS A 69 12.28 -8.54 1.09
CA CYS A 69 13.19 -7.40 1.24
C CYS A 69 14.64 -7.84 1.05
N PRO A 70 15.48 -6.98 0.46
CA PRO A 70 16.92 -7.21 0.42
C PRO A 70 17.50 -7.24 1.84
N GLN A 71 18.57 -8.02 2.01
CA GLN A 71 19.34 -8.06 3.25
C GLN A 71 20.20 -6.81 3.40
N THR A 72 20.37 -6.32 4.62
CA THR A 72 21.22 -5.17 4.93
C THR A 72 22.22 -5.54 6.02
N PHE A 73 23.44 -4.99 5.95
CA PHE A 73 24.46 -5.25 6.99
C PHE A 73 23.99 -4.88 8.39
N ALA A 74 23.27 -3.76 8.53
CA ALA A 74 22.81 -3.25 9.82
C ALA A 74 21.88 -4.22 10.57
N GLN A 75 21.21 -5.13 9.87
CA GLN A 75 20.14 -5.97 10.41
C GLN A 75 20.36 -7.47 10.18
N ASP A 76 21.08 -7.83 9.12
CA ASP A 76 21.30 -9.20 8.67
C ASP A 76 22.77 -9.64 8.68
N ASP A 77 23.70 -8.72 8.99
CA ASP A 77 25.16 -8.92 8.89
C ASP A 77 25.63 -9.38 7.50
N ASN A 78 24.78 -9.15 6.49
CA ASN A 78 25.02 -9.52 5.11
C ASN A 78 24.28 -8.56 4.17
N PHE A 79 24.83 -8.37 2.98
CA PHE A 79 24.21 -7.61 1.91
C PHE A 79 23.87 -8.53 0.75
N ALA A 80 22.58 -8.72 0.51
CA ALA A 80 22.09 -9.59 -0.56
C ALA A 80 20.79 -9.02 -1.14
N GLY A 81 20.66 -9.14 -2.47
CA GLY A 81 19.41 -8.84 -3.17
C GLY A 81 18.33 -9.89 -2.92
N ILE A 82 17.15 -9.67 -3.49
CA ILE A 82 16.05 -10.65 -3.46
C ILE A 82 16.38 -11.76 -4.46
N THR A 83 16.49 -13.00 -4.00
CA THR A 83 16.89 -14.16 -4.81
C THR A 83 15.76 -15.17 -5.04
N TYR A 84 14.59 -14.96 -4.42
CA TYR A 84 13.46 -15.89 -4.40
C TYR A 84 13.77 -17.26 -3.80
N THR A 85 14.75 -17.31 -2.90
CA THR A 85 15.11 -18.52 -2.15
C THR A 85 14.60 -18.46 -0.71
N ALA A 86 14.80 -19.52 0.07
CA ALA A 86 14.42 -19.56 1.48
C ALA A 86 15.26 -18.62 2.37
N THR A 87 16.36 -18.04 1.85
CA THR A 87 17.25 -17.16 2.62
C THR A 87 16.84 -15.69 2.59
N ASP A 88 15.91 -15.30 1.71
CA ASP A 88 15.45 -13.91 1.64
C ASP A 88 14.74 -13.50 2.92
N ARG A 89 14.75 -12.19 3.20
CA ARG A 89 14.06 -11.61 4.35
C ARG A 89 12.69 -11.10 3.95
N PHE A 90 11.81 -11.05 4.94
CA PHE A 90 10.45 -10.55 4.76
C PHE A 90 10.23 -9.26 5.55
N CYS A 91 9.47 -8.36 4.97
CA CYS A 91 8.99 -7.13 5.58
C CYS A 91 7.47 -7.14 5.63
N LEU A 92 6.93 -6.44 6.62
CA LEU A 92 5.52 -6.12 6.75
C LEU A 92 5.24 -4.75 6.15
N GLY A 93 4.09 -4.66 5.46
CA GLY A 93 3.55 -3.42 4.93
C GLY A 93 4.54 -2.69 4.02
N ARG A 94 4.97 -1.50 4.48
CA ARG A 94 5.85 -0.59 3.73
C ARG A 94 7.34 -0.83 3.96
N GLY A 95 7.75 -2.09 4.13
CA GLY A 95 9.16 -2.43 4.35
C GLY A 95 9.58 -2.43 5.83
N GLU A 96 8.61 -2.42 6.75
CA GLU A 96 8.92 -2.53 8.18
C GLU A 96 9.31 -3.96 8.51
N ARG A 97 10.43 -4.14 9.22
CA ARG A 97 10.89 -5.47 9.58
C ARG A 97 10.24 -5.89 10.89
N PRO A 98 9.40 -6.95 10.90
CA PRO A 98 8.96 -7.51 12.17
C PRO A 98 10.18 -7.89 13.02
N GLY A 99 10.25 -7.41 14.25
CA GLY A 99 11.32 -7.75 15.20
C GLY A 99 11.34 -9.24 15.61
N ILE A 100 10.36 -10.01 15.12
CA ILE A 100 10.38 -11.47 15.17
C ILE A 100 11.08 -11.99 13.91
N ARG A 101 12.10 -12.84 14.07
CA ARG A 101 12.63 -13.62 12.95
C ARG A 101 11.46 -14.46 12.42
N GLN A 102 10.75 -13.99 11.39
CA GLN A 102 9.76 -14.81 10.70
C GLN A 102 10.54 -15.88 9.93
N THR A 103 10.80 -17.00 10.60
CA THR A 103 10.95 -18.28 9.94
C THR A 103 9.57 -18.62 9.39
N ALA A 104 9.46 -18.65 8.06
CA ALA A 104 8.35 -19.36 7.42
C ALA A 104 8.42 -20.85 7.78
#